data_AF-A0A2T7TPL3-F1
#
_entry.id   AF-A0A2T7TPL3-F1
#
_cell.length_a   1.000
_cell.length_b   1.000
_cell.length_c   1.000
_cell.angle_alpha   90.00
_cell.angle_beta   90.00
_cell.angle_gamma   90.00
#
_symmetry.space_group_name_H-M   'P 1'
#
loop_
_entity.id
_entity.type
_entity.pdbx_description
1 polymer ?
#
loop_
_entity_poly.entity_id
_entity_poly.type
_entity_poly.pdbx_seq_one_letter_code
_entity_poly.pdbx_strand_id
1 'polypeptide(L)'
;MTSIAPAKCTEEYAQPPINGHYLAVQLDVETQPELKDELGGSFYADAGAWKFIQADGTTFNGMLFGNSYGCLPETAILPQSIGPGETASGTVLLDVPALEGTLVLSYLGEDAWEWVIP
;
A
#
# COMPACT_ATOMS: atom_id res chain seq x y z
N MET A 1 10.49 -1.64 -1.31
CA MET A 1 9.52 -2.17 -2.29
C MET A 1 10.23 -3.14 -3.21
N THR A 2 9.68 -4.33 -3.37
CA THR A 2 10.23 -5.36 -4.26
C THR A 2 9.48 -5.48 -5.58
N SER A 3 8.18 -5.19 -5.61
CA SER A 3 7.41 -5.14 -6.87
C SER A 3 6.10 -4.36 -6.73
N ILE A 4 5.61 -3.84 -7.86
CA ILE A 4 4.24 -3.35 -8.04
C ILE A 4 3.66 -4.06 -9.26
N ALA A 5 2.49 -4.67 -9.13
CA ALA A 5 1.83 -5.33 -10.26
C ALA A 5 0.30 -5.34 -10.11
N PRO A 6 -0.44 -5.38 -11.23
CA PRO A 6 -1.86 -5.65 -11.20
C PRO A 6 -2.13 -6.99 -10.49
N ALA A 7 -3.16 -7.00 -9.64
CA ALA A 7 -3.53 -8.17 -8.87
C ALA A 7 -4.94 -8.65 -9.23
N LYS A 8 -5.18 -9.92 -8.97
CA LYS A 8 -6.52 -10.53 -9.00
C LYS A 8 -6.80 -11.09 -7.63
N CYS A 9 -8.03 -10.90 -7.16
CA CYS A 9 -8.46 -11.57 -5.94
C CYS A 9 -8.62 -13.06 -6.17
N THR A 10 -8.20 -13.84 -5.19
CA THR A 10 -8.17 -15.30 -5.26
C THR A 10 -9.15 -15.96 -4.29
N GLU A 11 -9.68 -15.20 -3.34
CA GLU A 11 -10.59 -15.70 -2.31
C GLU A 11 -12.05 -15.77 -2.77
N GLU A 12 -12.80 -16.73 -2.22
CA GLU A 12 -14.19 -17.04 -2.63
C GLU A 12 -15.16 -15.86 -2.48
N TYR A 13 -14.94 -15.01 -1.47
CA TYR A 13 -15.80 -13.87 -1.15
C TYR A 13 -15.28 -12.54 -1.71
N ALA A 14 -14.26 -12.58 -2.55
CA ALA A 14 -13.67 -11.40 -3.14
C ALA A 14 -14.71 -10.58 -3.91
N GLN A 15 -14.77 -9.29 -3.57
CA GLN A 15 -15.58 -8.33 -4.30
C GLN A 15 -14.75 -7.73 -5.45
N PRO A 16 -15.39 -7.21 -6.52
CA PRO A 16 -14.68 -6.43 -7.52
C PRO A 16 -14.16 -5.09 -6.93
N PRO A 17 -13.10 -4.52 -7.53
CA PRO A 17 -12.58 -3.22 -7.10
C PRO A 17 -13.62 -2.12 -7.32
N ILE A 18 -13.69 -1.17 -6.39
CA ILE A 18 -14.55 0.01 -6.44
C ILE A 18 -13.97 1.03 -7.42
N ASN A 19 -12.65 1.24 -7.39
CA ASN A 19 -11.98 2.23 -8.21
C ASN A 19 -11.56 1.67 -9.59
N GLY A 20 -11.67 0.35 -9.77
CA GLY A 20 -11.59 -0.32 -11.07
C GLY A 20 -10.43 -1.31 -11.19
N HIS A 21 -9.37 -1.14 -10.40
CA HIS A 21 -8.19 -1.99 -10.48
C HIS A 21 -7.62 -2.35 -9.11
N TYR A 22 -7.23 -3.61 -8.94
CA TYR A 22 -6.38 -4.00 -7.82
C TYR A 22 -4.92 -3.95 -8.22
N LEU A 23 -4.10 -3.35 -7.35
CA LEU A 23 -2.67 -3.21 -7.51
C LEU A 23 -2.00 -3.74 -6.24
N ALA A 24 -1.20 -4.80 -6.39
CA ALA A 24 -0.42 -5.37 -5.30
C ALA A 24 0.94 -4.68 -5.21
N VAL A 25 1.23 -4.12 -4.03
CA VAL A 25 2.53 -3.55 -3.69
C VAL A 25 3.22 -4.51 -2.72
N GLN A 26 4.29 -5.15 -3.18
CA GLN A 26 5.09 -6.04 -2.34
C GLN A 26 6.17 -5.24 -1.63
N LEU A 27 6.17 -5.31 -0.30
CA LEU A 27 7.15 -4.67 0.56
C LEU A 27 7.93 -5.72 1.34
N ASP A 28 9.24 -5.51 1.37
CA ASP A 28 10.14 -6.06 2.38
C ASP A 28 10.60 -4.88 3.22
N VAL A 29 10.37 -4.97 4.52
CA VAL A 29 10.57 -3.90 5.50
C VAL A 29 11.55 -4.40 6.55
N GLU A 30 12.56 -3.58 6.81
CA GLU A 30 13.47 -3.72 7.94
C GLU A 30 13.52 -2.37 8.64
N THR A 31 13.05 -2.33 9.88
CA THR A 31 13.08 -1.12 10.70
C THR A 31 14.30 -1.13 11.61
N GLN A 32 14.84 0.04 11.91
CA GLN A 32 15.94 0.19 12.84
C GLN A 32 15.43 0.53 14.26
N PRO A 33 16.18 0.26 15.33
CA PRO A 33 15.79 0.61 16.71
C PRO A 33 15.45 2.10 16.90
N GLU A 34 16.04 2.99 16.09
CA GLU A 34 15.82 4.43 16.08
C GLU A 34 14.39 4.81 15.65
N LEU A 35 13.65 3.90 15.00
CA LEU A 35 12.25 4.11 14.65
C LEU A 35 11.40 4.47 15.87
N LYS A 36 11.78 4.08 17.09
CA LYS A 36 11.07 4.48 18.33
C LYS A 36 10.90 6.00 18.49
N ASP A 37 11.80 6.77 17.89
CA ASP A 37 11.85 8.24 17.96
C ASP A 37 11.33 8.91 16.66
N GLU A 38 10.98 8.13 15.64
CA GLU A 38 10.51 8.56 14.32
C GLU A 38 9.14 7.96 13.99
N LEU A 39 8.37 8.56 13.09
CA LEU A 39 7.08 8.01 12.60
C LEU A 39 6.07 7.57 13.70
N GLY A 40 6.21 8.08 14.92
CA GLY A 40 5.39 7.66 16.07
C GLY A 40 5.74 6.27 16.65
N GLY A 41 6.93 5.74 16.34
CA GLY A 41 7.42 4.47 16.89
C GLY A 41 7.01 3.22 16.10
N SER A 42 6.39 3.38 14.93
CA SER A 42 5.90 2.27 14.11
C SER A 42 5.86 2.64 12.63
N PHE A 43 6.22 1.67 11.78
CA PHE A 43 6.03 1.73 10.35
C PHE A 43 4.70 1.07 9.97
N TYR A 44 3.91 1.72 9.13
CA TYR A 44 2.65 1.20 8.59
C TYR A 44 2.50 1.59 7.12
N ALA A 45 2.05 0.67 6.28
CA ALA A 45 1.83 0.95 4.87
C ALA A 45 0.47 0.41 4.42
N ASP A 46 -0.53 0.38 5.31
CA ASP A 46 -1.89 0.03 4.93
C ASP A 46 -2.42 0.99 3.87
N ALA A 47 -3.47 0.59 3.16
CA ALA A 47 -3.99 1.35 2.02
C ALA A 47 -4.40 2.80 2.34
N GLY A 48 -4.66 3.15 3.61
CA GLY A 48 -4.93 4.53 4.03
C GLY A 48 -3.70 5.44 4.06
N ALA A 49 -2.49 4.88 4.10
CA ALA A 49 -1.23 5.63 4.06
C ALA A 49 -0.82 6.06 2.64
N TRP A 50 -1.51 5.56 1.61
CA TRP A 50 -1.15 5.77 0.21
C TRP A 50 -2.03 6.81 -0.47
N LYS A 51 -1.41 7.57 -1.37
CA LYS A 51 -2.06 8.44 -2.37
C LYS A 51 -1.72 7.94 -3.76
N PHE A 52 -2.59 8.25 -4.70
CA PHE A 52 -2.37 7.98 -6.12
C PHE A 52 -2.42 9.29 -6.90
N ILE A 53 -1.37 9.57 -7.68
CA ILE A 53 -1.34 10.67 -8.63
C ILE A 53 -1.51 10.05 -10.01
N GLN A 54 -2.53 10.50 -10.74
CA GLN A 54 -2.84 10.01 -12.07
C GLN A 54 -1.76 10.45 -13.09
N ALA A 55 -1.73 9.80 -14.25
CA ALA A 55 -0.77 10.12 -15.32
C ALA A 55 -0.83 11.58 -15.82
N ASP A 56 -1.97 12.25 -15.63
CA ASP A 56 -2.15 13.68 -15.94
C ASP A 56 -1.64 14.63 -14.83
N GLY A 57 -1.08 14.08 -13.74
CA GLY A 57 -0.56 14.82 -12.59
C GLY A 57 -1.60 15.18 -11.53
N THR A 58 -2.86 14.75 -11.69
CA THR A 58 -3.91 15.02 -10.69
C THR A 58 -3.91 14.00 -9.56
N THR A 59 -4.02 14.46 -8.32
CA THR A 59 -4.19 13.56 -7.17
C THR A 59 -5.59 12.96 -7.19
N PHE A 60 -5.67 11.63 -7.13
CA PHE A 60 -6.93 10.92 -6.98
C PHE A 60 -7.54 11.22 -5.60
N ASN A 61 -8.81 11.64 -5.59
CA ASN A 61 -9.51 12.04 -4.36
C ASN A 61 -10.14 10.87 -3.57
N GLY A 62 -10.19 9.67 -4.17
CA GLY A 62 -10.80 8.50 -3.54
C GLY A 62 -9.86 7.79 -2.56
N MET A 63 -10.43 6.88 -1.77
CA MET A 63 -9.66 6.04 -0.85
C MET A 63 -9.15 4.80 -1.57
N LEU A 64 -7.90 4.40 -1.30
CA LEU A 64 -7.26 3.27 -1.98
C LEU A 64 -7.49 1.91 -1.32
N PHE A 65 -8.22 1.81 -0.20
CA PHE A 65 -8.57 0.51 0.37
C PHE A 65 -9.73 -0.17 -0.37
N GLY A 66 -10.70 0.62 -0.87
CA GLY A 66 -11.87 0.12 -1.60
C GLY A 66 -12.43 -1.22 -1.09
N ASN A 67 -12.56 -2.19 -1.99
CA ASN A 67 -12.98 -3.56 -1.68
C ASN A 67 -11.81 -4.55 -1.50
N SER A 68 -10.63 -4.11 -1.03
CA SER A 68 -9.44 -4.97 -0.93
C SER A 68 -9.50 -5.99 0.22
N TYR A 69 -10.38 -5.77 1.20
CA TYR A 69 -10.54 -6.66 2.35
C TYR A 69 -11.02 -8.05 1.92
N GLY A 70 -10.33 -9.10 2.38
CA GLY A 70 -10.64 -10.49 2.04
C GLY A 70 -10.32 -10.87 0.58
N CYS A 71 -9.61 -10.04 -0.17
CA CYS A 71 -9.17 -10.35 -1.53
C CYS A 71 -7.99 -11.33 -1.59
N LEU A 72 -7.09 -11.21 -0.61
CA LEU A 72 -5.90 -12.04 -0.41
C LEU A 72 -5.97 -12.72 0.97
N PRO A 73 -5.27 -13.86 1.17
CA PRO A 73 -5.18 -14.49 2.48
C PRO A 73 -4.46 -13.56 3.47
N GLU A 74 -4.91 -13.54 4.73
CA GLU A 74 -4.34 -12.67 5.78
C GLU A 74 -2.83 -12.85 5.94
N THR A 75 -2.33 -14.07 5.73
CA THR A 75 -0.89 -14.42 5.82
C THR A 75 -0.04 -13.81 4.71
N ALA A 76 -0.64 -13.34 3.60
CA ALA A 76 0.06 -12.64 2.53
C ALA A 76 0.07 -11.11 2.75
N ILE A 77 -0.80 -10.58 3.60
CA ILE A 77 -0.94 -9.15 3.84
C ILE A 77 0.20 -8.66 4.75
N LEU A 78 0.77 -7.50 4.41
CA LEU A 78 1.76 -6.85 5.27
C LEU A 78 1.15 -6.53 6.65
N PRO A 79 1.87 -6.74 7.78
CA PRO A 79 1.39 -6.34 9.09
C PRO A 79 0.99 -4.86 9.13
N GLN A 80 -0.10 -4.56 9.85
CA GLN A 80 -0.61 -3.18 9.97
C GLN A 80 0.34 -2.23 10.72
N SER A 81 1.26 -2.79 11.50
CA SER A 81 2.23 -2.05 12.30
C SER A 81 3.48 -2.91 12.41
N ILE A 82 4.64 -2.30 12.14
CA ILE A 82 5.95 -2.92 12.25
C ILE A 82 6.78 -2.04 13.20
N GLY A 83 7.14 -2.61 14.35
CA GLY A 83 7.81 -1.90 15.44
C GLY A 83 9.31 -1.67 15.19
N PRO A 84 10.04 -1.04 16.11
CA PRO A 84 11.47 -0.78 15.97
C PRO A 84 12.33 -2.06 16.01
N GLY A 85 13.27 -2.21 15.07
CA GLY A 85 14.17 -3.37 14.99
C GLY A 85 13.51 -4.64 14.46
N GLU A 86 12.41 -4.52 13.73
CA GLU A 86 11.62 -5.63 13.19
C GLU A 86 11.82 -5.79 11.69
N THR A 87 11.59 -7.01 11.22
CA THR A 87 11.56 -7.36 9.79
C THR A 87 10.22 -7.95 9.43
N ALA A 88 9.63 -7.48 8.33
CA ALA A 88 8.39 -8.03 7.81
C ALA A 88 8.36 -7.97 6.29
N SER A 89 7.66 -8.94 5.70
CA SER A 89 7.39 -9.00 4.27
C SER A 89 5.92 -9.23 4.05
N GLY A 90 5.34 -8.57 3.05
CA GLY A 90 3.94 -8.76 2.73
C GLY A 90 3.46 -7.85 1.62
N THR A 91 2.19 -8.05 1.28
CA THR A 91 1.51 -7.31 0.23
C THR A 91 0.60 -6.25 0.83
N VAL A 92 0.67 -5.04 0.29
CA VAL A 92 -0.37 -4.03 0.43
C VAL A 92 -1.21 -4.07 -0.84
N LEU A 93 -2.50 -4.32 -0.70
CA LEU A 93 -3.40 -4.35 -1.84
C LEU A 93 -4.17 -3.03 -1.92
N LEU A 94 -4.01 -2.33 -3.05
CA LEU A 94 -4.63 -1.05 -3.32
C LEU A 94 -5.71 -1.20 -4.39
N ASP A 95 -6.83 -0.53 -4.20
CA ASP A 95 -7.92 -0.35 -5.17
C ASP A 95 -7.72 1.02 -5.83
N VAL A 96 -7.16 1.03 -7.04
CA VAL A 96 -6.67 2.24 -7.73
C VAL A 96 -7.52 2.57 -8.96
N PRO A 97 -7.61 3.85 -9.36
CA PRO A 97 -8.40 4.28 -10.53
C PRO A 97 -7.77 3.92 -11.87
N ALA A 98 -6.46 3.64 -11.90
CA ALA A 98 -5.70 3.31 -13.10
C ALA A 98 -4.48 2.45 -12.73
N LEU A 99 -3.93 1.75 -13.72
CA LEU A 99 -2.70 0.96 -13.58
C LEU A 99 -1.43 1.72 -13.96
N GLU A 100 -1.55 2.99 -14.35
CA GLU A 100 -0.45 3.90 -14.70
C GLU A 100 -0.59 5.19 -13.89
N GLY A 101 0.53 5.76 -13.44
CA GLY A 101 0.54 6.95 -12.58
C GLY A 101 1.66 6.88 -11.55
N THR A 102 1.42 7.43 -10.36
CA THR A 102 2.38 7.45 -9.28
C THR A 102 1.71 7.08 -7.97
N LEU A 103 2.30 6.13 -7.24
CA LEU A 103 1.97 5.85 -5.85
C LEU A 103 2.86 6.64 -4.91
N VAL A 104 2.25 7.27 -3.91
CA VAL A 104 2.95 8.01 -2.86
C VAL A 104 2.58 7.42 -1.51
N LEU A 105 3.57 7.04 -0.71
CA LEU A 105 3.39 6.65 0.69
C LEU A 105 3.68 7.88 1.55
N SER A 106 2.69 8.31 2.33
CA SER A 106 2.80 9.51 3.17
C SER A 106 2.71 9.16 4.65
N TYR A 107 3.50 9.87 5.47
CA TYR A 107 3.47 9.78 6.92
C TYR A 107 3.30 11.16 7.52
N LEU A 108 2.36 11.29 8.47
CA LEU A 108 2.14 12.53 9.23
C LEU A 108 1.96 13.79 8.35
N GLY A 109 1.44 13.60 7.13
CA GLY A 109 1.23 14.68 6.15
C GLY A 109 2.40 14.95 5.21
N GLU A 110 3.53 14.27 5.38
CA GLU A 110 4.70 14.37 4.50
C GLU A 110 4.78 13.18 3.55
N ASP A 111 5.19 13.43 2.30
CA ASP A 111 5.40 12.39 1.31
C ASP A 111 6.79 11.77 1.56
N ALA A 112 6.79 10.50 1.97
CA ALA A 112 8.01 9.83 2.40
C ALA A 112 8.64 9.05 1.25
N TRP A 113 7.83 8.37 0.44
CA TRP A 113 8.31 7.62 -0.71
C TRP A 113 7.33 7.73 -1.90
N GLU A 114 7.90 7.73 -3.10
CA GLU A 114 7.17 7.87 -4.36
C GLU A 114 7.65 6.83 -5.38
N TRP A 115 6.71 6.23 -6.11
CA TRP A 115 7.00 5.25 -7.17
C TRP A 115 6.14 5.49 -8.40
N VAL A 116 6.80 5.61 -9.56
CA VAL A 116 6.13 5.70 -10.86
C VAL A 116 5.74 4.31 -11.34
N ILE A 117 4.49 4.17 -11.78
CA ILE A 117 3.95 2.98 -12.41
C ILE A 117 3.81 3.29 -13.91
N PRO A 118 4.59 2.62 -14.77
CA PRO A 118 4.66 2.91 -16.19
C PRO A 118 3.46 2.42 -16.99
#